data_AF-A0A6J4URP6-F1
#
_entry.id   AF-A0A6J4URP6-F1
#
_cell.length_a   1.000
_cell.length_b   1.000
_cell.length_c   1.000
_cell.angle_alpha   90.00
_cell.angle_beta   90.00
_cell.angle_gamma   90.00
#
_symmetry.space_group_name_H-M   'P 1'
#
loop_
_entity.id
_entity.type
_entity.pdbx_description
1 polymer ?
#
loop_
_entity_poly.entity_id
_entity_poly.type
_entity_poly.pdbx_seq_one_letter_code
_entity_poly.pdbx_strand_id
1 'polypeptide(L)'
;MALAAEPEYARQIGDVGEQARLQVIRRIAGQNTAVAEVVAGRLERLRRELAGPAPTPLEALLVDRICMNHLLLHRVEMIAAQNEGQLSIRQADYGQRTIDRAQKRYLSAIKALAEIRRLPLPPSVQINLGAQQVNVA
;
A
#
# COMPACT_ATOMS: atom_id res chain seq x y z
N MET A 1 -6.93 0.73 -30.94
CA MET A 1 -7.65 2.02 -30.99
C MET A 1 -8.98 1.89 -30.24
N ALA A 2 -8.94 1.85 -28.89
CA ALA A 2 -10.10 1.94 -28.00
C ALA A 2 -9.66 2.11 -26.51
N LEU A 3 -8.68 2.96 -26.23
CA LEU A 3 -8.24 3.29 -24.85
C LEU A 3 -8.64 4.70 -24.41
N ALA A 4 -9.38 5.41 -25.26
CA ALA A 4 -9.86 6.77 -25.00
C ALA A 4 -11.30 6.80 -24.44
N ALA A 5 -11.99 5.66 -24.39
CA ALA A 5 -13.31 5.54 -23.76
C ALA A 5 -13.09 5.01 -22.33
N GLU A 6 -13.43 5.85 -21.35
CA GLU A 6 -13.32 5.64 -19.90
C GLU A 6 -11.92 5.83 -19.28
N PRO A 7 -11.54 7.07 -18.92
CA PRO A 7 -10.32 7.38 -18.17
C PRO A 7 -10.21 6.61 -16.83
N GLU A 8 -11.34 6.28 -16.21
CA GLU A 8 -11.39 5.44 -15.01
C GLU A 8 -11.02 3.98 -15.29
N TYR A 9 -11.46 3.43 -16.42
CA TYR A 9 -11.16 2.07 -16.83
C TYR A 9 -9.69 1.91 -17.25
N ALA A 10 -9.14 2.92 -17.94
CA ALA A 10 -7.72 3.00 -18.25
C ALA A 10 -6.85 3.17 -16.98
N ARG A 11 -7.33 3.88 -15.96
CA ARG A 11 -6.67 3.92 -14.63
C ARG A 11 -6.69 2.56 -13.94
N GLN A 12 -7.83 1.87 -13.90
CA GLN A 12 -7.93 0.56 -13.23
C GLN A 12 -7.08 -0.54 -13.90
N ILE A 13 -6.98 -0.54 -15.23
CA ILE A 13 -6.16 -1.51 -15.97
C ILE A 13 -4.68 -1.08 -16.00
N GLY A 14 -4.41 0.23 -15.97
CA GLY A 14 -3.06 0.81 -16.00
C GLY A 14 -2.40 0.94 -14.63
N ASP A 15 -3.12 0.72 -13.52
CA ASP A 15 -2.54 0.76 -12.17
C ASP A 15 -1.73 -0.51 -11.89
N VAL A 16 -0.47 -0.47 -12.30
CA VAL A 16 0.52 -1.53 -12.08
C VAL A 16 0.72 -1.81 -10.57
N GLY A 17 0.50 -0.82 -9.71
CA GLY A 17 0.55 -0.99 -8.26
C GLY A 17 -0.55 -1.91 -7.76
N GLU A 18 -1.77 -1.67 -8.23
CA GLU A 18 -2.93 -2.52 -7.92
C GLU A 18 -2.76 -3.93 -8.46
N GLN A 19 -2.31 -4.07 -9.71
CA GLN A 19 -2.03 -5.39 -10.30
C GLN A 19 -0.96 -6.15 -9.49
N ALA A 20 0.13 -5.48 -9.10
CA ALA A 20 1.15 -6.09 -8.26
C ALA A 20 0.59 -6.53 -6.89
N ARG A 21 -0.26 -5.72 -6.27
CA ARG A 21 -0.93 -6.03 -5.00
C ARG A 21 -1.78 -7.30 -5.13
N LEU A 22 -2.65 -7.35 -6.13
CA LEU A 22 -3.52 -8.49 -6.41
C LEU A 22 -2.72 -9.77 -6.65
N GLN A 23 -1.60 -9.70 -7.37
CA GLN A 23 -0.73 -10.85 -7.60
C GLN A 23 -0.11 -11.38 -6.29
N VAL A 24 0.30 -10.50 -5.38
CA VAL A 24 0.83 -10.93 -4.08
C VAL A 24 -0.28 -11.53 -3.21
N ILE A 25 -1.48 -10.95 -3.20
CA ILE A 25 -2.64 -11.49 -2.48
C ILE A 25 -2.97 -12.91 -2.98
N ARG A 26 -3.05 -13.10 -4.30
CA ARG A 26 -3.27 -14.42 -4.90
C ARG A 26 -2.20 -15.43 -4.50
N ARG A 27 -0.93 -15.01 -4.44
CA ARG A 27 0.17 -15.89 -4.00
C ARG A 27 0.08 -16.26 -2.52
N ILE A 28 -0.46 -15.39 -1.66
CA ILE A 28 -0.69 -15.70 -0.24
C ILE A 28 -1.88 -16.65 -0.08
N ALA A 29 -2.97 -16.38 -0.80
CA ALA A 29 -4.21 -17.12 -0.69
C ALA A 29 -4.18 -18.50 -1.37
N GLY A 30 -3.28 -18.70 -2.34
CA GLY A 30 -3.24 -19.93 -3.14
C GLY A 30 -4.55 -20.11 -3.91
N GLN A 31 -5.18 -21.27 -3.76
CA GLN A 31 -6.47 -21.58 -4.39
C GLN A 31 -7.68 -21.12 -3.56
N ASN A 32 -7.48 -20.60 -2.33
CA ASN A 32 -8.56 -20.21 -1.45
C ASN A 32 -9.02 -18.77 -1.73
N THR A 33 -10.11 -18.62 -2.48
CA THR A 33 -10.67 -17.32 -2.85
C THR A 33 -11.17 -16.52 -1.65
N ALA A 34 -11.73 -17.18 -0.62
CA ALA A 34 -12.18 -16.52 0.60
C ALA A 34 -11.00 -15.89 1.37
N VAL A 35 -9.84 -16.56 1.40
CA VAL A 35 -8.62 -15.99 1.99
C VAL A 35 -8.15 -14.77 1.18
N ALA A 36 -8.20 -14.82 -0.15
CA ALA A 36 -7.83 -13.68 -1.00
C ALA A 36 -8.71 -12.44 -0.71
N GLU A 37 -10.02 -12.65 -0.59
CA GLU A 37 -10.98 -11.59 -0.28
C GLU A 37 -10.76 -11.00 1.11
N VAL A 38 -10.57 -11.84 2.13
CA VAL A 38 -10.29 -11.39 3.49
C VAL A 38 -8.98 -10.61 3.57
N VAL A 39 -7.92 -11.07 2.90
CA VAL A 39 -6.63 -10.36 2.85
C VAL A 39 -6.78 -9.02 2.13
N ALA A 40 -7.47 -8.96 1.00
CA ALA A 40 -7.74 -7.73 0.28
C ALA A 40 -8.52 -6.73 1.15
N GLY A 41 -9.58 -7.19 1.82
CA GLY A 41 -10.40 -6.36 2.70
C GLY A 41 -9.64 -5.83 3.92
N ARG A 42 -8.77 -6.64 4.52
CA ARG A 42 -7.87 -6.21 5.61
C ARG A 42 -6.86 -5.16 5.13
N LEU A 43 -6.28 -5.37 3.95
CA LEU A 43 -5.31 -4.43 3.38
C LEU A 43 -5.96 -3.09 3.03
N GLU A 44 -7.17 -3.11 2.48
CA GLU A 44 -7.93 -1.90 2.19
C GLU A 44 -8.37 -1.15 3.45
N ARG A 45 -8.67 -1.89 4.54
CA ARG A 45 -8.93 -1.28 5.85
C ARG A 45 -7.67 -0.58 6.38
N LEU A 46 -6.52 -1.27 6.37
CA LEU A 46 -5.23 -0.71 6.79
C LEU A 46 -4.89 0.54 5.95
N ARG A 47 -5.09 0.48 4.64
CA ARG A 47 -4.88 1.61 3.72
C ARG A 47 -5.69 2.83 4.14
N ARG A 48 -6.99 2.66 4.41
CA ARG A 48 -7.89 3.74 4.85
C ARG A 48 -7.50 4.31 6.21
N GLU A 49 -7.18 3.45 7.17
CA GLU A 49 -6.74 3.86 8.52
C GLU A 49 -5.44 4.68 8.45
N LEU A 50 -4.48 4.24 7.64
CA LEU A 50 -3.21 4.94 7.47
C LEU A 50 -3.34 6.24 6.67
N ALA A 51 -4.21 6.29 5.66
CA ALA A 51 -4.43 7.48 4.83
C ALA A 51 -5.06 8.64 5.60
N GLY A 52 -6.02 8.34 6.48
CA GLY A 52 -6.84 9.37 7.11
C GLY A 52 -7.84 10.01 6.13
N PRO A 53 -8.57 11.06 6.55
CA PRO A 53 -9.72 11.58 5.81
C PRO A 53 -9.37 12.37 4.54
N ALA A 54 -8.18 12.96 4.46
CA ALA A 54 -7.75 13.80 3.33
C ALA A 54 -6.24 13.71 3.10
N PRO A 55 -5.72 12.55 2.64
CA PRO A 55 -4.29 12.39 2.38
C PRO A 55 -3.84 13.29 1.22
N THR A 56 -2.67 13.89 1.35
CA THR A 56 -1.98 14.48 0.20
C THR A 56 -1.58 13.38 -0.79
N PRO A 57 -1.33 13.71 -2.08
CA PRO A 57 -0.90 12.71 -3.07
C PRO A 57 0.34 11.92 -2.65
N LEU A 58 1.30 12.57 -1.97
CA LEU A 58 2.51 11.92 -1.49
C LEU A 58 2.24 10.97 -0.32
N GLU A 59 1.34 11.35 0.60
CA GLU A 59 0.89 10.45 1.67
C GLU A 59 0.17 9.22 1.08
N ALA A 60 -0.69 9.40 0.07
CA ALA A 60 -1.38 8.30 -0.58
C ALA A 60 -0.40 7.28 -1.18
N LEU A 61 0.62 7.76 -1.91
CA LEU A 61 1.68 6.90 -2.47
C LEU A 61 2.46 6.15 -1.38
N LEU A 62 2.76 6.80 -0.26
CA LEU A 62 3.46 6.15 0.86
C LEU A 62 2.59 5.15 1.60
N VAL A 63 1.29 5.43 1.76
CA VAL A 63 0.33 4.50 2.35
C VAL A 63 0.20 3.24 1.50
N ASP A 64 0.07 3.38 0.18
CA ASP A 64 0.09 2.24 -0.74
C ASP A 64 1.39 1.44 -0.63
N ARG A 65 2.52 2.14 -0.51
CA ARG A 65 3.82 1.49 -0.34
C ARG A 65 3.94 0.75 0.99
N ILE A 66 3.42 1.31 2.09
CA ILE A 66 3.36 0.65 3.40
C ILE A 66 2.53 -0.63 3.31
N CYS A 67 1.34 -0.56 2.70
CA CYS A 67 0.46 -1.70 2.51
C CYS A 67 1.14 -2.81 1.68
N MET A 68 1.78 -2.45 0.57
CA MET A 68 2.51 -3.43 -0.25
C MET A 68 3.68 -4.06 0.50
N ASN A 69 4.46 -3.27 1.24
CA ASN A 69 5.58 -3.77 2.02
C ASN A 69 5.14 -4.67 3.19
N HIS A 70 4.02 -4.34 3.85
CA HIS A 70 3.39 -5.18 4.88
C HIS A 70 3.04 -6.57 4.32
N LEU A 71 2.39 -6.59 3.15
CA LEU A 71 2.00 -7.83 2.49
C LEU A 71 3.22 -8.66 2.06
N LEU A 72 4.25 -8.01 1.50
CA LEU A 72 5.48 -8.68 1.07
C LEU A 72 6.28 -9.24 2.23
N LEU A 73 6.38 -8.51 3.35
CA LEU A 73 7.07 -8.96 4.56
C LEU A 73 6.43 -10.25 5.09
N HIS A 74 5.13 -10.23 5.34
CA HIS A 74 4.44 -11.40 5.85
C HIS A 74 4.46 -12.57 4.86
N ARG A 75 4.43 -12.30 3.55
CA ARG A 75 4.60 -13.37 2.55
C ARG A 75 5.97 -14.06 2.66
N VAL A 76 7.07 -13.31 2.82
CA VAL A 76 8.40 -13.94 2.91
C VAL A 76 8.61 -14.65 4.24
N GLU A 77 8.02 -14.13 5.33
CA GLU A 77 7.97 -14.81 6.64
C GLU A 77 7.20 -16.14 6.56
N MET A 78 6.02 -16.13 5.91
CA MET A 78 5.24 -17.35 5.69
C MET A 78 6.01 -18.40 4.90
N ILE A 79 6.73 -18.00 3.84
CA ILE A 79 7.55 -18.92 3.05
C ILE A 79 8.67 -19.52 3.89
N ALA A 80 9.35 -18.71 4.69
CA ALA A 80 10.39 -19.21 5.59
C ALA A 80 9.84 -20.23 6.58
N ALA A 81 8.70 -19.93 7.21
CA ALA A 81 8.02 -20.84 8.15
C ALA A 81 7.56 -22.15 7.49
N GLN A 82 7.00 -22.08 6.28
CA GLN A 82 6.54 -23.27 5.54
C GLN A 82 7.67 -24.23 5.15
N ASN A 83 8.90 -23.73 5.01
CA ASN A 83 10.05 -24.53 4.61
C ASN A 83 11.00 -24.82 5.79
N GLU A 84 10.58 -24.54 7.03
CA GLU A 84 11.40 -24.76 8.21
C GLU A 84 11.85 -26.23 8.30
N GLY A 85 13.14 -26.45 8.60
CA GLY A 85 13.75 -27.78 8.66
C GLY A 85 13.97 -28.47 7.29
N GLN A 86 13.49 -27.89 6.18
CA GLN A 86 13.65 -28.45 4.83
C GLN A 86 14.75 -27.74 4.02
N LEU A 87 15.20 -26.58 4.48
CA LEU A 87 16.19 -25.76 3.79
C LEU A 87 17.62 -26.14 4.18
N SER A 88 18.53 -26.09 3.21
CA SER A 88 19.96 -26.03 3.50
C SER A 88 20.29 -24.76 4.30
N ILE A 89 21.39 -24.78 5.05
CA ILE A 89 21.88 -23.61 5.81
C ILE A 89 21.99 -22.36 4.92
N ARG A 90 22.46 -22.52 3.68
CA ARG A 90 22.57 -21.40 2.71
C ARG A 90 21.20 -20.86 2.28
N GLN A 91 20.20 -21.72 2.07
CA GLN A 91 18.85 -21.30 1.73
C GLN A 91 18.16 -20.61 2.91
N ALA A 92 18.36 -21.10 4.13
CA ALA A 92 17.86 -20.47 5.35
C ALA A 92 18.46 -19.07 5.57
N ASP A 93 19.78 -18.91 5.45
CA ASP A 93 20.46 -17.60 5.52
C ASP A 93 19.97 -16.63 4.43
N TYR A 94 19.78 -17.11 3.19
CA TYR A 94 19.19 -16.30 2.13
C TYR A 94 17.76 -15.85 2.45
N GLY A 95 16.94 -16.76 2.98
CA GLY A 95 15.58 -16.46 3.44
C GLY A 95 15.55 -15.39 4.52
N GLN A 96 16.39 -15.53 5.55
CA GLN A 96 16.50 -14.56 6.64
C GLN A 96 16.92 -13.18 6.13
N ARG A 97 17.96 -13.09 5.28
CA ARG A 97 18.36 -11.82 4.66
C ARG A 97 17.26 -11.18 3.81
N THR A 98 16.40 -12.00 3.20
CA THR A 98 15.26 -11.52 2.43
C THR A 98 14.19 -10.90 3.34
N ILE A 99 13.91 -11.54 4.48
CA ILE A 99 13.03 -11.00 5.54
C ILE A 99 13.58 -9.66 6.05
N ASP A 100 14.86 -9.61 6.44
CA ASP A 100 15.48 -8.38 6.97
C ASP A 100 15.38 -7.21 5.98
N ARG A 101 15.59 -7.47 4.68
CA ARG A 101 15.43 -6.46 3.62
C ARG A 101 13.98 -6.04 3.42
N ALA A 102 13.02 -6.94 3.56
CA ALA A 102 11.59 -6.62 3.49
C ALA A 102 11.18 -5.76 4.68
N GLN A 103 11.58 -6.14 5.90
CA GLN A 103 11.34 -5.39 7.13
C GLN A 103 11.96 -3.99 7.08
N LYS A 104 13.21 -3.87 6.62
CA LYS A 104 13.86 -2.56 6.44
C LYS A 104 13.05 -1.65 5.51
N ARG A 105 12.59 -2.16 4.36
CA ARG A 105 11.76 -1.39 3.41
C ARG A 105 10.41 -1.00 4.01
N TYR A 106 9.79 -1.89 4.78
CA TYR A 106 8.53 -1.62 5.48
C TYR A 106 8.69 -0.46 6.48
N LEU A 107 9.68 -0.55 7.37
CA LEU A 107 9.97 0.49 8.36
C LEU A 107 10.39 1.81 7.71
N SER A 108 11.17 1.78 6.63
CA SER A 108 11.52 2.99 5.87
C SER A 108 10.30 3.70 5.29
N ALA A 109 9.31 2.97 4.78
CA ALA A 109 8.08 3.56 4.24
C ALA A 109 7.22 4.19 5.35
N ILE A 110 7.11 3.53 6.50
CA ILE A 110 6.43 4.08 7.69
C ILE A 110 7.11 5.37 8.15
N LYS A 111 8.45 5.35 8.25
CA LYS A 111 9.23 6.52 8.65
C LYS A 111 9.03 7.68 7.67
N ALA A 112 9.05 7.43 6.37
CA ALA A 112 8.83 8.47 5.36
C ALA A 112 7.43 9.11 5.49
N LEU A 113 6.38 8.32 5.73
CA LEU A 113 5.03 8.86 5.95
C LEU A 113 4.99 9.75 7.21
N ALA A 114 5.62 9.29 8.30
CA ALA A 114 5.71 10.06 9.53
C ALA A 114 6.52 11.36 9.35
N GLU A 115 7.59 11.35 8.55
CA GLU A 115 8.39 12.53 8.24
C GLU A 115 7.59 13.58 7.47
N ILE A 116 6.86 13.19 6.42
CA ILE A 116 6.03 14.12 5.64
C ILE A 116 4.92 14.74 6.49
N ARG A 117 4.29 13.95 7.38
CA ARG A 117 3.27 14.45 8.31
C ARG A 117 3.81 15.44 9.35
N ARG A 118 5.12 15.40 9.61
CA ARG A 118 5.80 16.33 10.52
C ARG A 118 6.27 17.60 9.82
N LEU A 119 6.27 17.64 8.49
CA LEU A 119 6.59 18.87 7.76
C LEU A 119 5.48 19.89 8.01
N PRO A 120 5.81 21.14 8.36
CA PRO A 120 4.80 22.18 8.44
C PRO A 120 4.15 22.33 7.06
N LEU A 121 2.82 22.34 7.02
CA LEU A 121 2.07 22.69 5.82
C LEU A 121 2.61 24.03 5.29
N PRO A 122 2.86 24.18 3.97
CA PRO A 122 3.28 25.45 3.43
C PRO A 122 2.29 26.54 3.86
N PRO A 123 2.75 27.68 4.39
CA PRO A 123 1.87 28.79 4.71
C PRO A 123 1.23 29.25 3.41
N SER A 124 -0.10 29.09 3.31
CA SER A 124 -0.99 29.38 2.18
C SER A 124 -1.24 28.24 1.17
N VAL A 125 -2.14 27.33 1.54
CA VAL A 125 -3.29 27.05 0.67
C VAL A 125 -4.52 27.56 1.40
N GLN A 126 -4.82 28.85 1.22
CA GLN A 126 -6.15 29.37 1.54
C GLN A 126 -7.12 28.70 0.57
N ILE A 127 -7.75 27.61 0.99
CA ILE A 127 -8.95 27.12 0.34
C ILE A 127 -10.01 28.16 0.68
N ASN A 128 -10.34 29.03 -0.28
CA ASN A 128 -11.47 29.94 -0.18
C ASN A 128 -12.77 29.12 -0.12
N LEU A 129 -13.10 28.59 1.06
CA LEU A 129 -14.43 28.10 1.41
C LEU A 129 -15.27 29.32 1.81
N GLY A 130 -15.61 30.13 0.82
CA GLY A 130 -16.42 31.34 0.97
C GLY A 130 -17.44 31.43 -0.15
N ALA A 131 -18.30 30.42 -0.30
CA ALA A 131 -19.53 30.56 -1.06
C ALA A 131 -20.66 30.99 -0.11
N GLN A 132 -21.41 31.99 -0.53
CA GLN A 132 -22.59 32.61 0.11
C GLN A 132 -22.33 33.65 1.21
N GLN A 133 -22.05 34.88 0.78
CA GLN A 133 -22.79 36.01 1.32
C GLN A 133 -23.79 36.48 0.26
N VAL A 134 -25.08 36.31 0.58
CA VAL A 134 -26.19 36.90 -0.17
C VAL A 134 -26.26 38.35 0.27
N ASN A 135 -25.98 39.29 -0.65
CA ASN A 135 -26.31 40.69 -0.42
C ASN A 135 -27.83 40.83 -0.54
N VAL A 136 -28.48 41.28 0.54
CA VAL A 136 -29.83 41.83 0.48
C VAL A 136 -29.69 43.35 0.61
N ALA A 137 -30.28 44.06 -0.35
CA ALA A 137 -30.25 45.50 -0.52
C ALA A 137 -30.95 46.27 0.63
#